data_AF-A0A0L6J8L7-F1
#
_entry.id   AF-A0A0L6J8L7-F1
#
_cell.length_a   1.000
_cell.length_b   1.000
_cell.length_c   1.000
_cell.angle_alpha   90.00
_cell.angle_beta   90.00
_cell.angle_gamma   90.00
#
_symmetry.space_group_name_H-M   'P 1'
#
loop_
_entity.id
_entity.type
_entity.pdbx_description
1 polymer ?
#
loop_
_entity_poly.entity_id
_entity_poly.type
_entity_poly.pdbx_seq_one_letter_code
_entity_poly.pdbx_strand_id
1 'polypeptide(L)'
;MAQTVCVLLDDATKLALSTIAGDRSRPLKHILRARIVLLSFERLSVQDVARQAGVSRPAVWRWQQRFAEEGVEGLLRDKTRPPGTPPHSTHTVAKVLALTCSEPPDEVTHWTGRAVAARTGISLRSVQRIWQEHRLQPHRVPTFKRFHDPAFAEKVEDVVGLYMQPPAHAVVLSIDEKSQIQALERTRPNRPLGLGHPAAQTHDDTRHGTTTLFAALDVLEGTVLGRCMQRHR
;
A
#
# COMPACT_ATOMS: atom_id res chain seq x y z
N MET A 1 -29.34 31.74 19.66
CA MET A 1 -29.44 31.39 21.09
C MET A 1 -28.04 31.38 21.66
N ALA A 2 -27.73 32.28 22.60
CA ALA A 2 -26.42 32.37 23.25
C ALA A 2 -26.38 31.42 24.43
N GLN A 3 -25.88 30.20 24.22
CA GLN A 3 -25.54 29.31 25.33
C GLN A 3 -24.19 29.77 25.90
N THR A 4 -24.22 30.31 27.11
CA THR A 4 -23.01 30.61 27.87
C THR A 4 -22.47 29.29 28.41
N VAL A 5 -21.51 28.68 27.71
CA VAL A 5 -20.77 27.52 28.23
C VAL A 5 -19.78 28.04 29.27
N CYS A 6 -20.02 27.75 30.55
CA CYS A 6 -19.09 28.08 31.62
C CYS A 6 -18.01 27.01 31.69
N VAL A 7 -16.78 27.37 31.34
CA VAL A 7 -15.63 26.46 31.38
C VAL A 7 -15.06 26.47 32.79
N LEU A 8 -15.27 25.38 33.54
CA LEU A 8 -14.61 25.13 34.83
C LEU A 8 -13.40 24.23 34.59
N LEU A 9 -12.24 24.63 35.07
CA LEU A 9 -11.00 23.85 34.99
C LEU A 9 -10.59 23.41 36.40
N ASP A 10 -10.27 22.13 36.57
CA ASP A 10 -9.47 21.67 37.69
C ASP A 10 -7.98 22.00 37.46
N ASP A 11 -7.16 21.90 38.51
CA ASP A 11 -5.74 22.27 38.41
C ASP A 11 -4.97 21.37 37.44
N ALA A 12 -5.34 20.09 37.36
CA ALA A 12 -4.75 19.13 36.44
C ALA A 12 -5.03 19.50 34.96
N THR A 13 -6.27 19.86 34.63
CA THR A 13 -6.64 20.25 33.26
C THR A 13 -6.05 21.61 32.89
N LYS A 14 -6.00 22.54 33.84
CA LYS A 14 -5.34 23.83 33.63
C LYS A 14 -3.85 23.64 33.29
N LEU A 15 -3.14 22.79 34.05
CA LEU A 15 -1.74 22.47 33.78
C LEU A 15 -1.55 21.82 32.40
N ALA A 16 -2.41 20.87 32.05
CA ALA A 16 -2.37 20.21 30.74
C ALA A 16 -2.56 21.23 29.59
N LEU A 17 -3.57 22.10 29.68
CA LEU A 17 -3.84 23.12 28.67
C LEU A 17 -2.71 24.16 28.57
N SER A 18 -2.15 24.59 29.70
CA SER A 18 -0.99 25.49 29.72
C SER A 18 0.24 24.86 29.08
N THR A 19 0.47 23.57 29.31
CA THR A 19 1.55 22.82 28.64
C THR A 19 1.35 22.79 27.13
N ILE A 20 0.12 22.49 26.67
CA ILE A 20 -0.22 22.48 25.24
C ILE A 20 -0.05 23.87 24.62
N ALA A 21 -0.45 24.92 25.33
CA ALA A 21 -0.37 26.30 24.84
C ALA A 21 1.08 26.85 24.82
N GLY A 22 1.95 26.36 25.71
CA GLY A 22 3.35 26.76 25.81
C GLY A 22 4.30 26.00 24.89
N ASP A 23 3.90 24.83 24.40
CA ASP A 23 4.70 23.97 23.53
C ASP A 23 4.74 24.50 22.09
N ARG A 24 5.85 25.17 21.75
CA ARG A 24 6.08 25.75 20.41
C ARG A 24 6.25 24.71 19.30
N SER A 25 6.45 23.44 19.63
CA SER A 25 6.62 22.36 18.65
C SER A 25 5.29 21.76 18.17
N ARG A 26 4.18 22.08 18.84
CA ARG A 26 2.85 21.56 18.48
C ARG A 26 2.24 22.28 17.27
N PRO A 27 1.35 21.58 16.53
CA PRO A 27 0.55 22.23 15.51
C PRO A 27 -0.21 23.45 16.07
N LEU A 28 -0.10 24.60 15.41
CA LEU A 28 -0.72 25.87 15.83
C LEU A 28 -2.21 25.74 16.15
N LYS A 29 -2.92 24.85 15.43
CA LYS A 29 -4.34 24.56 15.67
C LYS A 29 -4.62 24.04 17.09
N HIS A 30 -3.74 23.23 17.69
CA HIS A 30 -3.91 22.71 19.05
C HIS A 30 -3.61 23.80 20.09
N ILE A 31 -2.57 24.59 19.86
CA ILE A 31 -2.19 25.73 20.69
C ILE A 31 -3.35 26.73 20.76
N LEU A 32 -3.93 27.10 19.61
CA LEU A 32 -5.07 28.01 19.52
C LEU A 32 -6.29 27.50 20.30
N ARG A 33 -6.62 26.21 20.16
CA ARG A 33 -7.74 25.59 20.87
C ARG A 33 -7.54 25.60 22.39
N ALA A 34 -6.33 25.26 22.86
CA ALA A 34 -6.00 25.32 24.27
C ALA A 34 -6.05 26.76 24.81
N ARG A 35 -5.55 27.74 24.04
CA ARG A 35 -5.64 29.17 24.38
C ARG A 35 -7.08 29.65 24.53
N ILE A 36 -7.98 29.25 23.63
CA ILE A 36 -9.40 29.61 23.72
C ILE A 36 -9.99 29.13 25.05
N VAL A 37 -9.70 27.90 25.48
CA VAL A 37 -10.22 27.34 26.74
C VAL A 37 -9.60 28.02 27.96
N LEU A 38 -8.29 28.30 27.95
CA LEU A 38 -7.62 29.03 29.02
C LEU A 38 -8.17 30.46 29.19
N LEU A 39 -8.35 31.21 28.10
CA LEU A 39 -8.94 32.55 28.13
C LEU A 39 -10.42 32.53 28.56
N SER A 40 -11.13 31.44 28.25
CA SER A 40 -12.52 31.26 28.68
C SER A 40 -12.64 31.01 30.18
N PHE A 41 -11.62 30.42 30.81
CA PHE A 41 -11.56 30.20 32.25
C PHE A 41 -11.40 31.51 33.04
N GLU A 42 -10.80 32.54 32.45
CA GLU A 42 -10.66 33.89 33.03
C GLU A 42 -12.01 34.66 33.14
N ARG A 43 -13.13 34.01 32.81
CA ARG A 43 -14.50 34.59 32.81
C ARG A 43 -14.65 35.81 31.88
N LEU A 44 -13.79 35.91 30.87
CA LEU A 44 -13.90 36.92 29.82
C LEU A 44 -15.13 36.66 28.93
N SER A 45 -15.65 37.73 28.32
CA SER A 45 -16.74 37.56 27.35
C SER A 45 -16.23 36.81 26.11
N VAL A 46 -17.12 36.09 25.41
CA VAL A 46 -16.77 35.38 24.16
C VAL A 46 -16.17 36.34 23.12
N GLN A 47 -16.59 37.60 23.10
CA GLN A 47 -16.06 38.62 22.20
C GLN A 47 -14.61 38.98 22.55
N ASP A 48 -14.28 39.03 23.83
CA ASP A 48 -12.92 39.31 24.31
C ASP A 48 -11.99 38.13 24.06
N VAL A 49 -12.46 36.91 24.33
CA VAL A 49 -11.74 35.67 24.00
C VAL A 49 -11.47 35.60 22.49
N ALA A 50 -12.46 35.89 21.65
CA ALA A 50 -12.32 35.91 20.20
C ALA A 50 -11.25 36.91 19.74
N ARG A 51 -11.28 38.13 20.30
CA ARG A 51 -10.33 39.21 20.00
C ARG A 51 -8.91 38.86 20.44
N GLN A 52 -8.73 38.34 21.66
CA GLN A 52 -7.42 37.97 22.20
C GLN A 52 -6.82 36.72 21.53
N ALA A 53 -7.66 35.73 21.19
CA ALA A 53 -7.22 34.53 20.49
C ALA A 53 -7.08 34.73 18.96
N GLY A 54 -7.55 35.85 18.42
CA GLY A 54 -7.50 36.15 16.98
C GLY A 54 -8.42 35.26 16.14
N VAL A 55 -9.57 34.84 16.68
CA VAL A 55 -10.52 33.93 16.03
C VAL A 55 -11.93 34.52 16.00
N SER A 56 -12.83 33.94 15.21
CA SER A 56 -14.23 34.36 15.17
C SER A 56 -15.01 33.85 16.39
N ARG A 57 -16.06 34.59 16.81
CA ARG A 57 -16.97 34.18 17.92
C ARG A 57 -17.51 32.74 17.74
N PRO A 58 -17.94 32.31 16.53
CA PRO A 58 -18.37 30.91 16.33
C PRO A 58 -17.27 29.88 16.56
N ALA A 59 -16.00 30.22 16.30
CA ALA A 59 -14.89 29.32 16.59
C ALA A 59 -14.69 29.15 18.10
N VAL A 60 -14.80 30.23 18.88
CA VAL A 60 -14.75 30.17 20.36
C VAL A 60 -15.84 29.25 20.89
N TRP A 61 -17.09 29.45 20.48
CA TRP A 61 -18.21 28.60 20.89
C TRP A 61 -17.99 27.13 20.57
N ARG A 62 -17.56 26.83 19.34
CA ARG A 62 -17.30 25.45 18.90
C ARG A 62 -16.29 24.74 19.81
N TRP A 63 -15.22 25.43 20.20
CA TRP A 63 -14.17 24.83 21.02
C TRP A 63 -14.50 24.81 22.51
N GLN A 64 -15.23 25.80 23.03
CA GLN A 64 -15.79 25.75 24.39
C GLN A 64 -16.75 24.56 24.54
N GLN A 65 -17.67 24.40 23.59
CA GLN A 65 -18.62 23.28 23.58
C GLN A 65 -17.89 21.94 23.47
N ARG A 66 -16.95 21.80 22.52
CA ARG A 66 -16.20 20.54 22.38
C ARG A 66 -15.36 20.21 23.62
N PHE A 67 -14.76 21.22 24.26
CA PHE A 67 -14.06 21.00 25.52
C PHE A 67 -15.00 20.53 26.63
N ALA A 68 -16.20 21.11 26.73
CA ALA A 68 -17.19 20.67 27.71
C ALA A 68 -17.70 19.24 27.46
N GLU A 69 -17.78 18.80 26.20
CA GLU A 69 -18.25 17.47 25.81
C GLU A 69 -17.15 16.39 25.85
N GLU A 70 -15.93 16.71 25.41
CA GLU A 70 -14.86 15.74 25.10
C GLU A 70 -13.54 16.01 25.86
N GLY A 71 -13.47 17.07 26.68
CA GLY A 71 -12.29 17.44 27.45
C GLY A 71 -11.09 17.89 26.61
N VAL A 72 -9.88 17.75 27.16
CA VAL A 72 -8.62 18.13 26.49
C VAL A 72 -8.38 17.32 25.22
N GLU A 73 -8.70 16.03 25.24
CA GLU A 73 -8.53 15.13 24.09
C GLU A 73 -9.37 15.58 22.87
N GLY A 74 -10.57 16.11 23.10
CA GLY A 74 -11.43 16.66 22.05
C GLY A 74 -10.83 17.87 21.34
N LEU A 75 -9.90 18.60 21.97
CA LEU A 75 -9.18 19.71 21.34
C LEU A 75 -8.09 19.24 20.39
N LEU A 76 -7.51 18.06 20.66
CA LEU A 76 -6.42 17.48 19.88
C LEU A 76 -6.91 16.68 18.66
N ARG A 77 -8.19 16.33 18.64
CA ARG A 77 -8.80 15.55 17.54
C ARG A 77 -9.67 16.41 16.64
N ASP A 78 -9.47 16.28 15.34
CA ASP A 78 -10.42 16.78 14.35
C ASP A 78 -11.55 15.77 14.19
N LYS A 79 -12.80 16.24 14.07
CA LYS A 79 -13.90 15.32 13.76
C LYS A 79 -13.65 14.73 12.38
N THR A 80 -13.70 13.40 12.28
CA THR A 80 -13.62 12.71 11.01
C THR A 80 -14.70 13.26 10.10
N ARG A 81 -14.31 13.96 9.04
CA ARG A 81 -15.26 14.40 8.03
C ARG A 81 -15.72 13.15 7.30
N PRO A 82 -17.04 12.89 7.17
CA PRO A 82 -17.49 11.86 6.26
C PRO A 82 -16.90 12.15 4.87
N PRO A 83 -16.44 11.12 4.15
CA PRO A 83 -15.83 11.32 2.85
C PRO A 83 -16.79 12.09 1.94
N GLY A 84 -16.24 13.06 1.18
CA GLY A 84 -17.04 13.93 0.31
C GLY A 84 -17.80 13.18 -0.80
N THR A 85 -17.44 11.92 -1.06
CA THR A 85 -18.18 11.01 -1.92
C THR A 85 -18.35 9.68 -1.18
N PRO A 86 -19.59 9.17 -1.04
CA PRO A 86 -19.80 7.87 -0.42
C PRO A 86 -19.07 6.77 -1.22
N PRO A 87 -18.55 5.73 -0.55
CA PRO A 87 -17.97 4.59 -1.22
C PRO A 87 -19.02 3.88 -2.09
N HIS A 88 -18.54 3.10 -3.07
CA HIS A 88 -19.43 2.25 -3.87
C HIS A 88 -20.15 1.25 -2.97
N SER A 89 -21.40 0.92 -3.30
CA SER A 89 -22.16 -0.06 -2.54
C SER A 89 -21.47 -1.43 -2.58
N THR A 90 -21.67 -2.23 -1.54
CA THR A 90 -21.15 -3.61 -1.46
C THR A 90 -21.57 -4.44 -2.66
N HIS A 91 -22.80 -4.24 -3.17
CA HIS A 91 -23.28 -4.91 -4.37
C HIS A 91 -22.46 -4.56 -5.62
N THR A 92 -22.13 -3.27 -5.81
CA THR A 92 -21.29 -2.84 -6.94
C THR A 92 -19.88 -3.41 -6.83
N VAL A 93 -19.30 -3.42 -5.63
CA VAL A 93 -17.99 -4.04 -5.39
C VAL A 93 -18.03 -5.53 -5.71
N ALA A 94 -19.02 -6.26 -5.19
CA ALA A 94 -19.19 -7.70 -5.46
C ALA A 94 -19.35 -7.99 -6.95
N LYS A 95 -20.13 -7.17 -7.69
CA LYS A 95 -20.28 -7.29 -9.14
C LYS A 95 -18.94 -7.12 -9.87
N VAL A 96 -18.11 -6.15 -9.48
CA VAL A 96 -16.77 -5.95 -10.05
C VAL A 96 -15.88 -7.17 -9.80
N LEU A 97 -15.87 -7.70 -8.57
CA LEU A 97 -15.05 -8.85 -8.21
C LEU A 97 -15.49 -10.11 -8.98
N ALA A 98 -16.78 -10.42 -8.97
CA ALA A 98 -17.34 -11.59 -9.66
C ALA A 98 -17.05 -11.54 -11.17
N LEU A 99 -17.25 -10.37 -11.79
CA LEU A 99 -16.95 -10.19 -13.20
C LEU A 99 -15.45 -10.36 -13.50
N THR A 100 -14.58 -9.82 -12.65
CA THR A 100 -13.14 -9.90 -12.85
C THR A 100 -12.61 -11.34 -12.72
N CYS A 101 -13.25 -12.15 -11.87
CA CYS A 101 -12.90 -13.55 -11.65
C CYS A 101 -13.57 -14.51 -12.64
N SER A 102 -14.45 -14.03 -13.52
CA SER A 102 -15.02 -14.83 -14.60
C SER A 102 -14.13 -14.81 -15.82
N GLU A 103 -14.38 -15.73 -16.76
CA GLU A 103 -13.76 -15.68 -18.08
C GLU A 103 -14.12 -14.35 -18.77
N PRO A 104 -13.13 -13.64 -19.35
CA PRO A 104 -13.40 -12.45 -20.13
C PRO A 104 -14.14 -12.83 -21.44
N PRO A 105 -14.97 -11.92 -21.97
CA PRO A 105 -15.67 -12.15 -23.23
C PRO A 105 -14.68 -12.13 -24.42
N ASP A 106 -15.07 -12.69 -25.56
CA ASP A 106 -14.33 -12.60 -26.83
C ASP A 106 -12.90 -13.18 -26.76
N GLU A 107 -12.03 -12.83 -27.72
CA GLU A 107 -10.65 -13.32 -27.84
C GLU A 107 -9.64 -12.52 -26.97
N VAL A 108 -10.05 -12.05 -25.78
CA VAL A 108 -9.13 -11.37 -24.87
C VAL A 108 -8.58 -12.31 -23.80
N THR A 109 -7.29 -12.19 -23.51
CA THR A 109 -6.63 -13.06 -22.53
C THR A 109 -6.98 -12.75 -21.07
N HIS A 110 -7.45 -11.54 -20.78
CA HIS A 110 -7.81 -11.10 -19.43
C HIS A 110 -8.73 -9.87 -19.43
N TRP A 111 -9.40 -9.64 -18.30
CA TRP A 111 -10.19 -8.43 -18.07
C TRP A 111 -9.32 -7.17 -18.03
N THR A 112 -9.60 -6.23 -18.92
CA THR A 112 -9.06 -4.86 -18.81
C THR A 112 -9.94 -4.02 -17.88
N GLY A 113 -9.32 -3.08 -17.16
CA GLY A 113 -10.07 -2.19 -16.27
C GLY A 113 -11.13 -1.37 -17.00
N ARG A 114 -10.90 -1.03 -18.28
CA ARG A 114 -11.89 -0.32 -19.12
C ARG A 114 -13.07 -1.21 -19.48
N ALA A 115 -12.84 -2.48 -19.81
CA ALA A 115 -13.91 -3.43 -20.10
C ALA A 115 -14.81 -3.66 -18.87
N VAL A 116 -14.20 -3.83 -17.69
CA VAL A 116 -14.96 -3.96 -16.43
C VAL A 116 -15.73 -2.67 -16.12
N ALA A 117 -15.10 -1.50 -16.28
CA ALA A 117 -15.75 -0.21 -16.07
C ALA A 117 -16.99 -0.03 -16.97
N ALA A 118 -16.86 -0.35 -18.27
CA ALA A 118 -17.96 -0.26 -19.22
C ALA A 118 -19.14 -1.18 -18.85
N ARG A 119 -18.88 -2.41 -18.37
CA ARG A 119 -19.93 -3.37 -17.99
C ARG A 119 -20.56 -3.10 -16.62
N THR A 120 -19.83 -2.45 -15.72
CA THR A 120 -20.30 -2.16 -14.35
C THR A 120 -20.86 -0.76 -14.20
N GLY A 121 -20.61 0.13 -15.15
CA GLY A 121 -21.11 1.52 -15.14
C GLY A 121 -20.36 2.43 -14.18
N ILE A 122 -19.16 2.04 -13.71
CA ILE A 122 -18.33 2.85 -12.81
C ILE A 122 -17.06 3.33 -13.51
N SER A 123 -16.41 4.35 -12.96
CA SER A 123 -15.16 4.86 -13.54
C SER A 123 -14.01 3.84 -13.46
N LEU A 124 -13.09 3.89 -14.43
CA LEU A 124 -11.86 3.07 -14.43
C LEU A 124 -11.09 3.19 -13.11
N ARG A 125 -10.98 4.39 -12.55
CA ARG A 125 -10.29 4.63 -11.27
C ARG A 125 -10.97 3.90 -10.10
N SER A 126 -12.30 3.77 -10.15
CA SER A 126 -13.04 3.01 -9.14
C SER A 126 -12.76 1.52 -9.25
N VAL A 127 -12.76 0.97 -10.48
CA VAL A 127 -12.39 -0.44 -10.72
C VAL A 127 -10.97 -0.71 -10.22
N GLN A 128 -10.01 0.14 -10.58
CA GLN A 128 -8.62 0.00 -10.15
C GLN A 128 -8.46 0.05 -8.64
N ARG A 129 -9.21 0.94 -7.95
CA ARG A 129 -9.21 0.99 -6.49
C ARG A 129 -9.75 -0.30 -5.88
N ILE A 130 -10.88 -0.80 -6.40
CA ILE A 130 -11.45 -2.09 -5.95
C ILE A 130 -10.44 -3.22 -6.18
N TRP A 131 -9.79 -3.28 -7.34
CA TRP A 131 -8.76 -4.29 -7.61
C TRP A 131 -7.57 -4.19 -6.66
N GLN A 132 -7.09 -2.99 -6.34
CA GLN A 132 -5.99 -2.80 -5.39
C GLN A 132 -6.38 -3.26 -3.98
N GLU A 133 -7.56 -2.88 -3.51
CA GLU A 133 -8.08 -3.24 -2.19
C GLU A 133 -8.26 -4.75 -2.02
N HIS A 134 -8.72 -5.43 -3.08
CA HIS A 134 -8.91 -6.88 -3.11
C HIS A 134 -7.74 -7.66 -3.72
N ARG A 135 -6.62 -7.00 -4.01
CA ARG A 135 -5.41 -7.58 -4.60
C ARG A 135 -5.64 -8.36 -5.92
N LEU A 136 -6.66 -7.99 -6.70
CA LEU A 136 -6.92 -8.58 -8.02
C LEU A 136 -5.94 -8.03 -9.06
N GLN A 137 -5.33 -8.95 -9.82
CA GLN A 137 -4.33 -8.61 -10.85
C GLN A 137 -4.62 -9.40 -12.14
N PRO A 138 -5.68 -9.06 -12.90
CA PRO A 138 -6.14 -9.87 -14.04
C PRO A 138 -5.10 -10.02 -15.16
N HIS A 139 -4.21 -9.03 -15.29
CA HIS A 139 -3.12 -9.02 -16.26
C HIS A 139 -1.96 -9.94 -15.90
N ARG A 140 -1.98 -10.59 -14.72
CA ARG A 140 -0.94 -11.53 -14.30
C ARG A 140 -1.46 -12.95 -14.43
N VAL A 141 -0.68 -13.76 -15.14
CA VAL A 141 -0.89 -15.20 -15.23
C VAL A 141 0.28 -15.87 -14.52
N PRO A 142 0.16 -16.15 -13.21
CA PRO A 142 1.19 -16.93 -12.53
C PRO A 142 1.13 -18.38 -13.02
N THR A 143 2.30 -19.01 -13.11
CA THR A 143 2.35 -20.47 -13.23
C THR A 143 2.00 -21.07 -11.88
N PHE A 144 1.19 -22.13 -11.88
CA PHE A 144 0.98 -22.95 -10.70
C PHE A 144 1.30 -24.40 -11.04
N LYS A 145 1.91 -25.11 -10.08
CA LYS A 145 2.08 -26.55 -10.14
C LYS A 145 1.14 -27.17 -9.11
N ARG A 146 0.36 -28.17 -9.53
CA ARG A 146 -0.38 -29.04 -8.61
C ARG A 146 0.47 -30.27 -8.35
N PHE A 147 0.63 -30.60 -7.09
CA PHE A 147 1.25 -31.85 -6.66
C PHE A 147 0.13 -32.79 -6.22
N HIS A 148 0.16 -34.03 -6.71
CA HIS A 148 -0.84 -35.06 -6.42
C HIS A 148 -0.36 -36.08 -5.38
N ASP A 149 0.86 -35.93 -4.87
CA ASP A 149 1.47 -36.85 -3.92
C ASP A 149 0.92 -36.60 -2.50
N PRO A 150 0.28 -37.60 -1.86
CA PRO A 150 -0.22 -37.46 -0.50
C PRO A 150 0.87 -37.14 0.53
N ALA A 151 2.12 -37.57 0.28
CA ALA A 151 3.27 -37.32 1.15
C ALA A 151 4.07 -36.06 0.76
N PHE A 152 3.51 -35.20 -0.09
CA PHE A 152 4.22 -34.03 -0.62
C PHE A 152 4.77 -33.11 0.47
N ALA A 153 3.95 -32.81 1.50
CA ALA A 153 4.34 -31.92 2.58
C ALA A 153 5.57 -32.45 3.33
N GLU A 154 5.55 -33.73 3.70
CA GLU A 154 6.67 -34.41 4.38
C GLU A 154 7.95 -34.38 3.52
N LYS A 155 7.84 -34.71 2.22
CA LYS A 155 8.98 -34.65 1.30
C LYS A 155 9.57 -33.25 1.13
N VAL A 156 8.71 -32.23 1.12
CA VAL A 156 9.17 -30.84 1.05
C VAL A 156 9.88 -30.46 2.35
N GLU A 157 9.34 -30.84 3.51
CA GLU A 157 9.98 -30.61 4.80
C GLU A 157 11.35 -31.29 4.88
N ASP A 158 11.47 -32.54 4.42
CA ASP A 158 12.75 -33.25 4.37
C ASP A 158 13.78 -32.52 3.50
N VAL A 159 13.40 -32.11 2.28
CA VAL A 159 14.31 -31.41 1.35
C VAL A 159 14.67 -30.01 1.85
N VAL A 160 13.68 -29.24 2.34
CA VAL A 160 13.92 -27.90 2.89
C VAL A 160 14.75 -27.99 4.18
N GLY A 161 14.57 -29.04 4.98
CA GLY A 161 15.38 -29.33 6.16
C GLY A 161 16.86 -29.43 5.82
N LEU A 162 17.22 -30.05 4.69
CA LEU A 162 18.61 -30.11 4.21
C LEU A 162 19.19 -28.72 3.91
N TYR A 163 18.37 -27.78 3.44
CA TYR A 163 18.81 -26.40 3.18
C TYR A 163 18.96 -25.57 4.45
N MET A 164 18.09 -25.78 5.43
CA MET A 164 18.07 -24.99 6.67
C MET A 164 19.09 -25.49 7.70
N GLN A 165 19.24 -26.81 7.81
CA GLN A 165 20.15 -27.47 8.75
C GLN A 165 20.77 -28.71 8.11
N PRO A 166 21.81 -28.53 7.28
CA PRO A 166 22.49 -29.64 6.63
C PRO A 166 23.18 -30.55 7.66
N PRO A 167 23.27 -31.87 7.41
CA PRO A 167 24.01 -32.80 8.25
C PRO A 167 25.50 -32.44 8.39
N ALA A 168 26.12 -32.83 9.50
CA ALA A 168 27.54 -32.60 9.72
C ALA A 168 28.38 -33.27 8.61
N HIS A 169 29.38 -32.54 8.10
CA HIS A 169 30.27 -32.99 7.03
C HIS A 169 29.57 -33.33 5.69
N ALA A 170 28.34 -32.84 5.48
CA ALA A 170 27.63 -32.97 4.21
C ALA A 170 27.78 -31.70 3.35
N VAL A 171 27.82 -31.89 2.03
CA VAL A 171 27.70 -30.82 1.05
C VAL A 171 26.29 -30.87 0.47
N VAL A 172 25.58 -29.74 0.48
CA VAL A 172 24.22 -29.63 -0.09
C VAL A 172 24.27 -28.75 -1.32
N LEU A 173 24.04 -29.37 -2.48
CA LEU A 173 24.00 -28.70 -3.77
C LEU A 173 22.57 -28.68 -4.32
N SER A 174 22.06 -27.50 -4.64
CA SER A 174 20.81 -27.35 -5.39
C SER A 174 21.14 -27.24 -6.88
N ILE A 175 20.76 -28.25 -7.65
CA ILE A 175 21.09 -28.34 -9.08
C ILE A 175 19.84 -28.04 -9.91
N ASP A 176 19.99 -27.20 -10.92
CA ASP A 176 18.96 -26.97 -11.93
C ASP A 176 19.58 -26.88 -13.33
N GLU A 177 18.78 -27.22 -14.34
CA GLU A 177 19.14 -27.05 -15.74
C GLU A 177 18.28 -25.98 -16.39
N LYS A 178 18.93 -25.08 -17.11
CA LYS A 178 18.27 -24.18 -18.03
C LYS A 178 18.63 -24.60 -19.44
N SER A 179 17.76 -25.42 -20.02
CA SER A 179 17.90 -25.92 -21.39
C SER A 179 17.45 -24.88 -22.42
N GLN A 180 17.87 -25.10 -23.67
CA GLN A 180 17.43 -24.33 -24.85
C GLN A 180 17.61 -22.81 -24.72
N ILE A 181 18.70 -22.37 -24.07
CA ILE A 181 19.04 -20.95 -24.01
C ILE A 181 19.50 -20.53 -25.40
N GLN A 182 18.66 -19.77 -26.11
CA GLN A 182 19.06 -19.13 -27.35
C GLN A 182 20.03 -17.99 -27.03
N ALA A 183 21.27 -18.09 -27.53
CA ALA A 183 22.26 -17.03 -27.41
C ALA A 183 21.95 -15.93 -28.42
N LEU A 184 21.34 -14.84 -27.93
CA LEU A 184 20.87 -13.71 -28.74
C LEU A 184 21.68 -12.45 -28.44
N GLU A 185 22.09 -11.78 -29.52
CA GLU A 185 22.66 -10.44 -29.45
C GLU A 185 21.79 -9.48 -30.26
N ARG A 186 21.54 -8.29 -29.71
CA ARG A 186 20.79 -7.24 -30.41
C ARG A 186 21.70 -6.54 -31.40
N THR A 187 21.24 -6.39 -32.63
CA THR A 187 22.03 -5.77 -33.71
C THR A 187 22.39 -4.31 -33.41
N ARG A 188 21.63 -3.63 -32.54
CA ARG A 188 21.94 -2.28 -32.05
C ARG A 188 21.56 -2.14 -30.56
N PRO A 189 22.15 -1.17 -29.84
CA PRO A 189 21.76 -0.86 -28.47
C PRO A 189 20.29 -0.45 -28.35
N ASN A 190 19.66 -0.81 -27.23
CA ASN A 190 18.30 -0.39 -26.92
C ASN A 190 18.24 1.14 -26.73
N ARG A 191 17.22 1.77 -27.29
CA ARG A 191 16.93 3.19 -27.06
C ARG A 191 16.11 3.34 -25.78
N PRO A 192 16.57 4.13 -24.80
CA PRO A 192 15.82 4.35 -23.56
C PRO A 192 14.53 5.13 -23.81
N LEU A 193 13.63 5.07 -22.83
CA LEU A 193 12.40 5.86 -22.82
C LEU A 193 12.73 7.36 -22.79
N GLY A 194 12.04 8.14 -23.63
CA GLY A 194 12.14 9.60 -23.66
C GLY A 194 10.77 10.27 -23.67
N LEU A 195 10.72 11.57 -23.37
CA LEU A 195 9.47 12.33 -23.49
C LEU A 195 8.98 12.28 -24.95
N GLY A 196 7.75 11.81 -25.17
CA GLY A 196 7.18 11.62 -26.51
C GLY A 196 7.77 10.45 -27.32
N HIS A 197 8.69 9.68 -26.75
CA HIS A 197 9.36 8.58 -27.44
C HIS A 197 9.36 7.31 -26.57
N PRO A 198 8.67 6.23 -26.98
CA PRO A 198 8.72 4.98 -26.25
C PRO A 198 10.14 4.42 -26.25
N ALA A 199 10.46 3.62 -25.22
CA ALA A 199 11.65 2.78 -25.26
C ALA A 199 11.55 1.87 -26.50
N ALA A 200 12.66 1.72 -27.23
CA ALA A 200 12.69 0.96 -28.46
C ALA A 200 13.83 -0.05 -28.43
N GLN A 201 13.54 -1.25 -28.94
CA GLN A 201 14.49 -2.32 -29.13
C GLN A 201 14.51 -2.69 -30.61
N THR A 202 15.67 -3.04 -31.16
CA THR A 202 15.70 -3.57 -32.52
C THR A 202 14.95 -4.89 -32.59
N HIS A 203 14.09 -4.99 -33.60
CA HIS A 203 13.40 -6.22 -33.94
C HIS A 203 14.40 -7.33 -34.27
N ASP A 204 15.46 -6.97 -35.01
CA ASP A 204 16.44 -7.93 -35.48
C ASP A 204 17.42 -8.36 -34.36
N ASP A 205 17.77 -9.63 -34.42
CA ASP A 205 18.72 -10.32 -33.56
C ASP A 205 19.76 -11.10 -34.39
N THR A 206 20.98 -11.17 -33.89
CA THR A 206 21.98 -12.14 -34.38
C THR A 206 21.94 -13.37 -33.49
N ARG A 207 21.79 -14.54 -34.12
CA ARG A 207 21.64 -15.83 -33.45
C ARG A 207 22.98 -16.56 -33.39
N HIS A 208 23.47 -16.80 -32.19
CA HIS A 208 24.74 -17.50 -31.93
C HIS A 208 24.55 -19.00 -31.61
N GLY A 209 23.36 -19.54 -31.90
CA GLY A 209 22.98 -20.93 -31.59
C GLY A 209 22.25 -21.08 -30.25
N THR A 210 22.16 -22.31 -29.76
CA THR A 210 21.55 -22.66 -28.47
C THR A 210 22.59 -23.27 -27.53
N THR A 211 22.43 -23.03 -26.23
CA THR A 211 23.25 -23.66 -25.18
C THR A 211 22.35 -24.14 -24.04
N THR A 212 22.87 -25.04 -23.22
CA THR A 212 22.23 -25.50 -21.99
C THR A 212 23.14 -25.15 -20.82
N LEU A 213 22.60 -24.45 -19.83
CA LEU A 213 23.30 -24.16 -18.59
C LEU A 213 22.93 -25.20 -17.55
N PHE A 214 23.93 -25.89 -17.01
CA PHE A 214 23.82 -26.64 -15.77
C PHE A 214 24.41 -25.79 -14.65
N ALA A 215 23.63 -25.55 -13.60
CA ALA A 215 24.07 -24.77 -12.45
C ALA A 215 23.83 -25.55 -11.16
N ALA A 216 24.84 -25.59 -10.31
CA ALA A 216 24.78 -26.10 -8.95
C ALA A 216 25.06 -24.95 -7.98
N LEU A 217 24.10 -24.65 -7.11
CA LEU A 217 24.25 -23.72 -6.01
C LEU A 217 24.73 -24.49 -4.78
N ASP A 218 25.88 -24.12 -4.24
CA ASP A 218 26.25 -24.49 -2.87
C ASP A 218 25.43 -23.65 -1.90
N VAL A 219 24.58 -24.32 -1.12
CA VAL A 219 23.60 -23.66 -0.25
C VAL A 219 24.27 -23.03 0.98
N LEU A 220 25.41 -23.56 1.42
CA LEU A 220 26.13 -23.06 2.58
C LEU A 220 27.03 -21.89 2.23
N GLU A 221 27.76 -21.98 1.11
CA GLU A 221 28.68 -20.93 0.69
C GLU A 221 28.01 -19.83 -0.14
N GLY A 222 26.85 -20.12 -0.76
CA GLY A 222 26.19 -19.24 -1.70
C GLY A 222 26.91 -19.13 -3.05
N THR A 223 27.87 -20.02 -3.32
CA THR A 223 28.64 -20.07 -4.56
C THR A 223 27.87 -20.84 -5.63
N VAL A 224 27.87 -20.32 -6.87
CA VAL A 224 27.21 -20.98 -8.01
C VAL A 224 28.28 -21.53 -8.95
N LEU A 225 28.29 -22.85 -9.10
CA LEU A 225 29.10 -23.56 -10.09
C LEU A 225 28.25 -23.79 -11.33
N GLY A 226 28.59 -23.12 -12.42
CA GLY A 226 27.84 -23.20 -13.69
C GLY A 226 28.70 -23.69 -14.84
N ARG A 227 28.12 -24.53 -15.71
CA ARG A 227 28.74 -24.92 -16.99
C ARG A 227 27.73 -24.82 -18.12
N CYS A 228 28.10 -24.08 -19.17
CA CYS A 228 27.39 -24.10 -20.43
C CYS A 228 27.86 -25.28 -21.28
N MET A 229 26.92 -26.05 -21.82
CA MET A 229 27.17 -27.17 -22.73
C MET A 229 26.49 -26.94 -24.07
N GLN A 230 27.07 -27.46 -25.15
CA GLN A 230 26.52 -27.33 -26.51
C GLN A 230 25.28 -28.21 -26.74
N ARG A 231 25.12 -29.30 -25.97
CA ARG A 231 24.00 -30.24 -26.09
C ARG A 231 23.48 -30.60 -24.70
N HIS A 232 22.21 -31.00 -24.65
CA HIS A 232 21.52 -31.46 -23.45
C HIS A 232 21.94 -32.88 -23.01
N ARG A 233 22.67 -33.63 -23.86
CA ARG A 233 23.27 -34.94 -23.58
C ARG A 233 24.56 -35.13 -24.36
#